data_AF-A0A2G5L1D4-F1
#
_entry.id   AF-A0A2G5L1D4-F1
#
_cell.length_a   1.000
_cell.length_b   1.000
_cell.length_c   1.000
_cell.angle_alpha   90.00
_cell.angle_beta   90.00
_cell.angle_gamma   90.00
#
_symmetry.space_group_name_H-M   'P 1'
#
loop_
_entity.id
_entity.type
_entity.pdbx_description
1 polymer ?
#
loop_
_entity_poly.entity_id
_entity_poly.type
_entity_poly.pdbx_seq_one_letter_code
_entity_poly.pdbx_strand_id
1 'polypeptide(L)'
;MKVNILSVFVLALVLSLLASCGHQEERFNYTLVKSKLSLTEEQTRQFDLIKDDYSTKARAAYEASKPDRQKVKEAVGEVFAQQDAAMQDILSPEQFDIYVAEMKIERDGREKHNMQLIKSELALDSAQSVQYDLANEAFYKTLIDNHDNYHGKPDVYLQYYQELDLSRRQAFEGFMSPAQYTQYVELATEYNIGKSEH
;
A
#
# COMPACT_ATOMS: atom_id res chain seq x y z
N MET A 1 24.78 -30.18 38.08
CA MET A 1 25.23 -29.37 36.93
C MET A 1 25.30 -27.91 37.36
N LYS A 2 26.49 -27.29 37.35
CA LYS A 2 26.63 -25.85 37.60
C LYS A 2 26.32 -25.13 36.29
N VAL A 3 25.15 -24.50 36.21
CA VAL A 3 24.82 -23.64 35.06
C VAL A 3 25.73 -22.42 35.15
N ASN A 4 26.54 -22.19 34.11
CA ASN A 4 27.46 -21.06 34.06
C ASN A 4 26.63 -19.79 33.83
N ILE A 5 26.52 -18.96 34.87
CA ILE A 5 25.69 -17.75 34.89
C ILE A 5 26.07 -16.82 33.73
N LEU A 6 27.34 -16.78 33.33
CA LEU A 6 27.81 -15.99 32.19
C LEU A 6 27.21 -16.45 30.85
N SER A 7 26.98 -17.75 30.67
CA SER A 7 26.37 -18.33 29.46
C SER A 7 24.86 -18.06 29.37
N VAL A 8 24.18 -17.89 30.51
CA VAL A 8 22.75 -17.55 30.57
C VAL A 8 22.54 -16.08 30.20
N PHE A 9 23.43 -15.18 30.64
CA PHE A 9 23.34 -13.76 30.29
C PHE A 9 23.62 -13.49 28.81
N VAL A 10 24.58 -14.19 28.18
CA VAL A 10 24.84 -14.05 26.74
C VAL A 10 23.67 -14.58 25.90
N LEU A 11 23.03 -15.68 26.32
CA LEU A 11 21.87 -16.23 25.63
C LEU A 11 20.63 -15.31 25.75
N ALA A 12 20.41 -14.69 26.91
CA ALA A 12 19.33 -13.73 27.12
C ALA A 12 19.54 -12.39 26.37
N LEU A 13 20.79 -11.98 26.14
CA LEU A 13 21.11 -10.77 25.37
C LEU A 13 20.89 -10.96 23.86
N VAL A 14 21.13 -12.17 23.32
CA VAL A 14 20.86 -12.49 21.91
C VAL A 14 19.36 -12.63 21.65
N LEU A 15 18.59 -13.17 22.59
CA LEU A 15 17.13 -13.27 22.50
C LEU A 15 16.41 -11.92 22.61
N SER A 16 16.98 -10.94 23.34
CA SER A 16 16.39 -9.60 23.47
C SER A 16 16.65 -8.70 22.26
N LEU A 17 17.66 -8.98 21.44
CA LEU A 17 17.89 -8.28 20.16
C LEU A 17 16.86 -8.67 19.07
N LEU A 18 16.23 -9.85 19.18
CA LEU A 18 15.14 -10.28 18.27
C LEU A 18 13.76 -9.75 18.70
N ALA A 19 13.63 -9.26 19.93
CA ALA A 19 12.36 -8.74 20.46
C ALA A 19 12.14 -7.24 20.15
N SER A 20 13.11 -6.57 19.54
CA SER A 20 12.95 -5.18 19.05
C SER A 20 12.44 -5.17 17.60
N CYS A 21 11.51 -6.06 17.25
CA CYS A 21 10.65 -5.86 16.09
C CYS A 21 9.57 -4.86 16.50
N GLY A 22 9.87 -3.56 16.42
CA GLY A 22 8.81 -2.56 16.35
C GLY A 22 7.90 -2.94 15.19
N HIS A 23 6.59 -3.02 15.44
CA HIS A 23 5.60 -3.34 14.42
C HIS A 23 5.79 -2.36 13.26
N GLN A 24 6.40 -2.83 12.17
CA GLN A 24 6.73 -2.00 11.04
C GLN A 24 5.48 -1.93 10.18
N GLU A 25 4.95 -0.72 9.98
CA GLU A 25 3.79 -0.52 9.10
C GLU A 25 4.05 -1.17 7.74
N GLU A 26 3.12 -2.03 7.33
CA GLU A 26 3.20 -2.70 6.04
C GLU A 26 2.90 -1.70 4.94
N ARG A 27 3.81 -1.59 3.97
CA ARG A 27 3.65 -0.66 2.84
C ARG A 27 2.48 -1.00 1.92
N PHE A 28 2.11 -2.28 1.86
CA PHE A 28 1.12 -2.84 0.95
C PHE A 28 0.17 -3.74 1.74
N ASN A 29 -1.08 -3.86 1.30
CA ASN A 29 -2.07 -4.73 1.94
C ASN A 29 -1.87 -6.20 1.52
N TYR A 30 -0.82 -6.81 2.06
CA TYR A 30 -0.50 -8.22 1.79
C TYR A 30 -1.58 -9.18 2.32
N THR A 31 -2.34 -8.77 3.33
CA THR A 31 -3.50 -9.55 3.81
C THR A 31 -4.54 -9.70 2.72
N LEU A 32 -4.91 -8.62 2.04
CA LEU A 32 -5.83 -8.66 0.90
C LEU A 32 -5.25 -9.48 -0.25
N VAL A 33 -3.97 -9.27 -0.61
CA VAL A 33 -3.31 -10.04 -1.68
C VAL A 33 -3.37 -11.54 -1.38
N LYS A 34 -2.94 -11.98 -0.19
CA LYS A 34 -2.97 -13.40 0.20
C LYS A 34 -4.37 -14.01 0.16
N SER A 35 -5.40 -13.25 0.54
CA SER A 35 -6.78 -13.74 0.55
C SER A 35 -7.28 -14.15 -0.85
N LYS A 36 -6.69 -13.62 -1.92
CA LYS A 36 -7.03 -13.92 -3.32
C LYS A 36 -6.26 -15.09 -3.93
N LEU A 37 -5.23 -15.59 -3.24
CA LEU A 37 -4.29 -16.58 -3.80
C LEU A 37 -4.57 -18.02 -3.37
N SER A 38 -5.50 -18.24 -2.42
CA SER A 38 -5.83 -19.57 -1.89
C SER A 38 -4.58 -20.38 -1.52
N LEU A 39 -3.65 -19.75 -0.79
CA LEU A 39 -2.35 -20.34 -0.47
C LEU A 39 -2.48 -21.54 0.48
N THR A 40 -1.58 -22.50 0.32
CA THR A 40 -1.35 -23.52 1.36
C THR A 40 -0.68 -22.89 2.60
N GLU A 41 -0.68 -23.61 3.73
CA GLU A 41 0.02 -23.14 4.94
C GLU A 41 1.52 -22.91 4.69
N GLU A 42 2.17 -23.82 3.96
CA GLU A 42 3.60 -23.69 3.65
C GLU A 42 3.87 -22.50 2.72
N GLN A 43 3.05 -22.31 1.67
CA GLN A 43 3.16 -21.13 0.81
C GLN A 43 2.93 -19.84 1.59
N THR A 44 1.97 -19.81 2.51
CA THR A 44 1.71 -18.64 3.37
C THR A 44 2.93 -18.30 4.21
N ARG A 45 3.56 -19.30 4.84
CA ARG A 45 4.77 -19.13 5.63
C ARG A 45 5.94 -18.61 4.79
N GLN A 46 6.14 -19.15 3.60
CA GLN A 46 7.20 -18.70 2.68
C GLN A 46 6.93 -17.28 2.16
N PHE A 47 5.68 -16.97 1.83
CA PHE A 47 5.25 -15.65 1.40
C PHE A 47 5.60 -14.60 2.44
N ASP A 48 5.29 -14.85 3.72
CA ASP A 48 5.57 -13.89 4.80
C ASP A 48 7.08 -13.66 4.99
N LEU A 49 7.89 -14.72 4.88
CA LEU A 49 9.36 -14.60 4.93
C LEU A 49 9.91 -13.76 3.77
N ILE A 50 9.44 -13.99 2.54
CA ILE A 50 9.85 -13.23 1.36
C ILE A 50 9.40 -11.78 1.51
N LYS A 51 8.14 -11.55 1.89
CA LYS A 51 7.55 -10.22 2.13
C LYS A 51 8.40 -9.41 3.11
N ASP A 52 8.77 -9.98 4.25
CA ASP A 52 9.52 -9.28 5.30
C ASP A 52 10.95 -8.94 4.87
N ASP A 53 11.65 -9.89 4.23
CA ASP A 53 13.00 -9.68 3.70
C ASP A 53 13.01 -8.56 2.64
N TYR A 54 12.10 -8.63 1.66
CA TYR A 54 12.05 -7.63 0.60
C TYR A 54 11.50 -6.28 1.06
N SER A 55 10.66 -6.23 2.10
CA SER A 55 10.27 -4.96 2.75
C SER A 55 11.47 -4.28 3.40
N THR A 56 12.34 -5.06 4.04
CA THR A 56 13.60 -4.56 4.63
C THR A 56 14.55 -4.04 3.55
N LYS A 57 14.75 -4.82 2.47
CA LYS A 57 15.57 -4.42 1.32
C LYS A 57 15.05 -3.16 0.64
N ALA A 58 13.74 -3.03 0.45
CA ALA A 58 13.12 -1.87 -0.18
C ALA A 58 13.34 -0.61 0.65
N ARG A 59 13.24 -0.71 1.98
CA ARG A 59 13.57 0.40 2.89
C ARG A 59 15.04 0.79 2.80
N ALA A 60 15.96 -0.19 2.80
CA ALA A 60 17.38 0.09 2.66
C ALA A 60 17.72 0.77 1.32
N ALA A 61 17.13 0.29 0.21
CA ALA A 61 17.28 0.88 -1.12
C ALA A 61 16.73 2.33 -1.18
N TYR A 62 15.58 2.57 -0.53
CA TYR A 62 14.98 3.90 -0.40
C TYR A 62 15.92 4.87 0.33
N GLU A 63 16.40 4.52 1.52
CA GLU A 63 17.28 5.39 2.30
C GLU A 63 18.63 5.64 1.62
N ALA A 64 19.20 4.63 0.94
CA ALA A 64 20.47 4.77 0.22
C ALA A 64 20.37 5.67 -1.02
N SER A 65 19.17 5.80 -1.60
CA SER A 65 18.96 6.51 -2.87
C SER A 65 18.41 7.93 -2.73
N LYS A 66 17.92 8.30 -1.53
CA LYS A 66 17.52 9.69 -1.24
C LYS A 66 18.70 10.67 -1.36
N PRO A 67 18.44 11.95 -1.69
CA PRO A 67 17.12 12.56 -1.96
C PRO A 67 16.66 12.44 -3.42
N ASP A 68 17.37 11.69 -4.27
CA ASP A 68 17.07 11.60 -5.71
C ASP A 68 15.86 10.68 -5.96
N ARG A 69 14.71 11.29 -6.26
CA ARG A 69 13.45 10.57 -6.49
C ARG A 69 13.54 9.57 -7.63
N GLN A 70 14.32 9.85 -8.68
CA GLN A 70 14.44 8.95 -9.82
C GLN A 70 15.28 7.73 -9.43
N LYS A 71 16.41 7.93 -8.73
CA LYS A 71 17.23 6.82 -8.22
C LYS A 71 16.47 5.97 -7.20
N VAL A 72 15.67 6.60 -6.33
CA VAL A 72 14.79 5.89 -5.40
C VAL A 72 13.83 4.97 -6.15
N LYS A 73 13.18 5.48 -7.21
CA LYS A 73 12.23 4.71 -8.01
C LYS A 73 12.90 3.50 -8.65
N GLU A 74 14.09 3.68 -9.22
CA GLU A 74 14.86 2.62 -9.85
C GLU A 74 15.30 1.55 -8.84
N ALA A 75 15.94 1.96 -7.74
CA ALA A 75 16.48 1.03 -6.74
C ALA A 75 15.37 0.23 -6.03
N VAL A 76 14.28 0.88 -5.64
CA VAL A 76 13.13 0.18 -5.02
C VAL A 76 12.41 -0.71 -6.05
N GLY A 77 12.31 -0.26 -7.31
CA GLY A 77 11.72 -1.05 -8.39
C GLY A 77 12.49 -2.34 -8.65
N GLU A 78 13.83 -2.31 -8.60
CA GLU A 78 14.66 -3.52 -8.71
C GLU A 78 14.38 -4.51 -7.57
N VAL A 79 14.28 -4.02 -6.34
CA VAL A 79 13.93 -4.86 -5.17
C VAL A 79 12.56 -5.52 -5.37
N PHE A 80 11.56 -4.79 -5.89
CA PHE A 80 10.25 -5.37 -6.18
C PHE A 80 10.29 -6.43 -7.28
N ALA A 81 11.08 -6.23 -8.34
CA ALA A 81 11.25 -7.25 -9.37
C ALA A 81 11.91 -8.53 -8.82
N GLN A 82 12.87 -8.39 -7.91
CA GLN A 82 13.48 -9.53 -7.22
C GLN A 82 12.50 -10.22 -6.27
N GLN A 83 11.63 -9.47 -5.58
CA GLN A 83 10.55 -10.03 -4.77
C GLN A 83 9.59 -10.85 -5.64
N ASP A 84 9.19 -10.32 -6.80
CA ASP A 84 8.29 -11.01 -7.72
C ASP A 84 8.91 -12.34 -8.19
N ALA A 85 10.20 -12.34 -8.56
CA ALA A 85 10.91 -13.56 -8.93
C ALA A 85 10.93 -14.59 -7.78
N ALA A 86 11.19 -14.16 -6.54
CA ALA A 86 11.16 -15.05 -5.38
C ALA A 86 9.75 -15.60 -5.09
N MET A 87 8.70 -14.82 -5.34
CA MET A 87 7.32 -15.28 -5.20
C MET A 87 6.95 -16.30 -6.28
N GLN A 88 7.48 -16.14 -7.51
CA GLN A 88 7.26 -17.09 -8.59
C GLN A 88 7.76 -18.51 -8.23
N ASP A 89 8.82 -18.62 -7.43
CA ASP A 89 9.38 -19.91 -7.02
C ASP A 89 8.48 -20.70 -6.05
N ILE A 90 7.55 -20.02 -5.35
CA ILE A 90 6.68 -20.65 -4.33
C ILE A 90 5.22 -20.75 -4.77
N LEU A 91 4.81 -19.98 -5.77
CA LEU A 91 3.43 -19.91 -6.26
C LEU A 91 3.23 -20.81 -7.49
N SER A 92 2.01 -21.35 -7.67
CA SER A 92 1.64 -21.90 -8.97
C SER A 92 1.60 -20.79 -10.03
N PRO A 93 1.66 -21.11 -11.33
CA PRO A 93 1.52 -20.11 -12.38
C PRO A 93 0.25 -19.24 -12.24
N GLU A 94 -0.89 -19.85 -11.93
CA GLU A 94 -2.16 -19.14 -11.76
C GLU A 94 -2.15 -18.21 -10.53
N GLN A 95 -1.57 -18.67 -9.41
CA GLN A 95 -1.38 -17.84 -8.22
C GLN A 95 -0.44 -16.67 -8.51
N PHE A 96 0.63 -16.92 -9.26
CA PHE A 96 1.60 -15.88 -9.59
C PHE A 96 0.99 -14.77 -10.47
N ASP A 97 0.15 -15.13 -11.44
CA ASP A 97 -0.57 -14.15 -12.27
C ASP A 97 -1.48 -13.24 -11.42
N ILE A 98 -2.23 -13.81 -10.47
CA ILE A 98 -3.05 -13.05 -9.52
C ILE A 98 -2.17 -12.17 -8.63
N TYR A 99 -1.06 -12.70 -8.13
CA TYR A 99 -0.13 -11.97 -7.28
C TYR A 99 0.43 -10.73 -7.99
N VAL A 100 0.93 -10.89 -9.22
CA VAL A 100 1.48 -9.77 -10.00
C VAL A 100 0.40 -8.72 -10.27
N ALA A 101 -0.82 -9.13 -10.60
CA ALA A 101 -1.93 -8.22 -10.82
C ALA A 101 -2.28 -7.41 -9.55
N GLU A 102 -2.40 -8.06 -8.40
CA GLU A 102 -2.71 -7.39 -7.13
C GLU A 102 -1.55 -6.52 -6.63
N MET A 103 -0.31 -6.99 -6.73
CA MET A 103 0.85 -6.20 -6.33
C MET A 103 1.05 -4.97 -7.21
N LYS A 104 0.68 -5.03 -8.50
CA LYS A 104 0.65 -3.85 -9.35
C LYS A 104 -0.34 -2.81 -8.82
N ILE A 105 -1.52 -3.24 -8.37
CA ILE A 105 -2.52 -2.34 -7.75
C ILE A 105 -1.96 -1.71 -6.47
N GLU A 106 -1.36 -2.51 -5.58
CA GLU A 106 -0.73 -2.02 -4.35
C GLU A 106 0.37 -0.98 -4.63
N ARG A 107 1.24 -1.25 -5.61
CA ARG A 107 2.38 -0.39 -5.97
C ARG A 107 1.95 0.91 -6.65
N ASP A 108 0.92 0.87 -7.49
CA ASP A 108 0.37 2.05 -8.18
C ASP A 108 -0.59 2.87 -7.29
N GLY A 109 -1.04 2.27 -6.17
CA GLY A 109 -1.96 2.85 -5.20
C GLY A 109 -3.38 2.28 -5.33
N ARG A 110 -3.81 1.47 -4.35
CA ARG A 110 -5.12 0.81 -4.34
C ARG A 110 -6.29 1.77 -4.42
N GLU A 111 -6.24 2.88 -3.68
CA GLU A 111 -7.32 3.88 -3.75
C GLU A 111 -7.46 4.46 -5.15
N LYS A 112 -6.34 4.76 -5.82
CA LYS A 112 -6.36 5.28 -7.20
C LYS A 112 -6.99 4.27 -8.16
N HIS A 113 -6.70 2.98 -7.99
CA HIS A 113 -7.35 1.92 -8.74
C HIS A 113 -8.85 1.87 -8.45
N ASN A 114 -9.25 1.87 -7.18
CA ASN A 114 -10.66 1.83 -6.77
C ASN A 114 -11.44 3.05 -7.31
N MET A 115 -10.84 4.24 -7.34
CA MET A 115 -11.47 5.42 -7.95
C MET A 115 -11.72 5.26 -9.45
N GLN A 116 -10.88 4.50 -10.18
CA GLN A 116 -11.16 4.18 -11.58
C GLN A 116 -12.31 3.17 -11.73
N LEU A 117 -12.43 2.20 -10.82
CA LEU A 117 -13.58 1.29 -10.78
C LEU A 117 -14.88 2.06 -10.48
N ILE A 118 -14.84 2.97 -9.50
CA ILE A 118 -15.97 3.84 -9.19
C ILE A 118 -16.37 4.64 -10.43
N LYS A 119 -15.42 5.28 -11.11
CA LYS A 119 -15.69 6.04 -12.34
C LYS A 119 -16.45 5.22 -13.40
N SER A 120 -16.07 3.96 -13.62
CA SER A 120 -16.73 3.10 -14.62
C SER A 120 -18.19 2.78 -14.28
N GLU A 121 -18.56 2.80 -13.00
CA GLU A 121 -19.92 2.49 -12.54
C GLU A 121 -20.86 3.72 -12.54
N LEU A 122 -20.32 4.93 -12.59
CA LEU A 122 -21.09 6.18 -12.47
C LEU A 122 -21.77 6.65 -13.75
N ALA A 123 -21.58 5.93 -14.87
CA ALA A 123 -22.11 6.29 -16.18
C ALA A 123 -21.91 7.78 -16.54
N LEU A 124 -20.72 8.31 -16.25
CA LEU A 124 -20.37 9.70 -16.51
C LEU A 124 -20.33 9.98 -18.01
N ASP A 125 -20.80 11.15 -18.44
CA ASP A 125 -20.54 11.61 -19.80
C ASP A 125 -19.06 11.99 -19.99
N SER A 126 -18.69 12.36 -21.23
CA SER A 126 -17.30 12.72 -21.55
C SER A 126 -16.78 13.93 -20.77
N ALA A 127 -17.62 14.94 -20.52
CA ALA A 127 -17.21 16.15 -19.80
C ALA A 127 -17.06 15.86 -18.30
N GLN A 128 -18.04 15.17 -17.72
CA GLN A 128 -18.00 14.70 -16.33
C GLN A 128 -16.81 13.78 -16.08
N SER A 129 -16.48 12.89 -17.02
CA SER A 129 -15.33 11.99 -16.93
C SER A 129 -14.00 12.75 -16.86
N VAL A 130 -13.84 13.81 -17.64
CA VAL A 130 -12.65 14.68 -17.60
C VAL A 130 -12.57 15.42 -16.26
N GLN A 131 -13.69 15.98 -15.79
CA GLN A 131 -13.71 16.67 -14.49
C GLN A 131 -13.41 15.72 -13.32
N TYR A 132 -13.88 14.48 -13.39
CA TYR A 132 -13.57 13.44 -12.42
C TYR A 132 -12.07 13.12 -12.36
N ASP A 133 -11.43 12.97 -13.52
CA ASP A 133 -9.99 12.70 -13.59
C ASP A 133 -9.17 13.87 -13.05
N LEU A 134 -9.52 15.10 -13.44
CA LEU A 134 -8.81 16.31 -12.99
C LEU A 134 -8.91 16.50 -11.47
N ALA A 135 -10.10 16.28 -10.89
CA ALA A 135 -10.28 16.39 -9.43
C ALA A 135 -9.47 15.32 -8.67
N ASN A 136 -9.41 14.09 -9.18
CA ASN A 136 -8.58 13.03 -8.59
C ASN A 136 -7.08 13.29 -8.77
N GLU A 137 -6.65 13.74 -9.94
CA GLU A 137 -5.25 14.08 -10.21
C GLU A 137 -4.79 15.21 -9.28
N ALA A 138 -5.60 16.27 -9.13
CA ALA A 138 -5.30 17.36 -8.21
C ALA A 138 -5.19 16.88 -6.75
N PHE A 139 -6.10 16.00 -6.32
CA PHE A 139 -6.07 15.38 -5.00
C PHE A 139 -4.78 14.59 -4.77
N TYR A 140 -4.47 13.60 -5.62
CA TYR A 140 -3.30 12.74 -5.44
C TYR A 140 -1.99 13.51 -5.59
N LYS A 141 -1.91 14.46 -6.53
CA LYS A 141 -0.73 15.29 -6.68
C LYS A 141 -0.45 16.08 -5.40
N THR A 142 -1.49 16.71 -4.84
CA THR A 142 -1.36 17.51 -3.61
C THR A 142 -0.97 16.63 -2.42
N LEU A 143 -1.58 15.45 -2.30
CA LEU A 143 -1.26 14.48 -1.25
C LEU A 143 0.20 14.02 -1.34
N ILE A 144 0.69 13.65 -2.53
CA ILE A 144 2.07 13.18 -2.75
C ILE A 144 3.09 14.30 -2.51
N ASP A 145 2.82 15.51 -3.02
CA ASP A 145 3.73 16.65 -2.87
C ASP A 145 3.95 17.03 -1.41
N ASN A 146 2.94 16.80 -0.55
CA ASN A 146 2.97 17.12 0.86
C ASN A 146 3.20 15.91 1.78
N HIS A 147 3.27 14.69 1.23
CA HIS A 147 3.38 13.45 2.01
C HIS A 147 4.52 13.51 3.05
N ASP A 148 5.67 14.07 2.67
CA ASP A 148 6.85 14.11 3.53
C ASP A 148 6.65 14.93 4.82
N ASN A 149 5.67 15.84 4.85
CA ASN A 149 5.34 16.63 6.04
C ASN A 149 4.69 15.80 7.17
N TYR A 150 4.19 14.61 6.83
CA TYR A 150 3.36 13.79 7.70
C TYR A 150 4.01 12.44 8.09
N HIS A 151 5.27 12.19 7.72
CA HIS A 151 5.99 10.98 8.14
C HIS A 151 5.95 10.80 9.67
N GLY A 152 5.50 9.63 10.12
CA GLY A 152 5.39 9.29 11.54
C GLY A 152 4.25 10.00 12.29
N LYS A 153 3.28 10.59 11.56
CA LYS A 153 2.13 11.31 12.13
C LYS A 153 0.81 10.85 11.47
N PRO A 154 0.38 9.61 11.71
CA PRO A 154 -0.77 9.02 11.01
C PRO A 154 -2.08 9.81 11.22
N ASP A 155 -2.36 10.30 12.43
CA ASP A 155 -3.55 11.10 12.70
C ASP A 155 -3.57 12.42 11.91
N VAL A 156 -2.41 13.07 11.79
CA VAL A 156 -2.26 14.34 11.05
C VAL A 156 -2.38 14.08 9.55
N TYR A 157 -1.81 12.98 9.07
CA TYR A 157 -1.99 12.53 7.69
C TYR A 157 -3.47 12.28 7.37
N LEU A 158 -4.20 11.58 8.25
CA LEU A 158 -5.62 11.28 8.05
C LEU A 158 -6.46 12.56 8.04
N GLN A 159 -6.20 13.51 8.95
CA GLN A 159 -6.88 14.79 8.94
C GLN A 159 -6.62 15.55 7.62
N TYR A 160 -5.35 15.63 7.19
CA TYR A 160 -4.99 16.30 5.95
C TYR A 160 -5.63 15.65 4.72
N TYR A 161 -5.65 14.32 4.67
CA TYR A 161 -6.37 13.56 3.66
C TYR A 161 -7.85 13.98 3.61
N GLN A 162 -8.53 14.01 4.76
CA GLN A 162 -9.95 14.34 4.86
C GLN A 162 -10.26 15.78 4.39
N GLU A 163 -9.36 16.73 4.70
CA GLU A 163 -9.46 18.12 4.25
C GLU A 163 -9.35 18.22 2.72
N LEU A 164 -8.39 17.52 2.10
CA LEU A 164 -8.26 17.46 0.65
C LEU A 164 -9.47 16.75 0.01
N ASP A 165 -9.95 15.67 0.63
CA ASP A 165 -11.04 14.87 0.09
C ASP A 165 -12.37 15.64 0.13
N LEU A 166 -12.57 16.52 1.10
CA LEU A 166 -13.72 17.42 1.11
C LEU A 166 -13.79 18.26 -0.18
N SER A 167 -12.66 18.82 -0.61
CA SER A 167 -12.58 19.61 -1.85
C SER A 167 -12.83 18.73 -3.09
N ARG A 168 -12.29 17.51 -3.11
CA ARG A 168 -12.53 16.52 -4.18
C ARG A 168 -14.02 16.18 -4.28
N ARG A 169 -14.68 15.88 -3.17
CA ARG A 169 -16.11 15.54 -3.12
C ARG A 169 -17.01 16.70 -3.50
N GLN A 170 -16.69 17.92 -3.07
CA GLN A 170 -17.41 19.12 -3.49
C GLN A 170 -17.32 19.35 -5.01
N ALA A 171 -16.15 19.07 -5.61
CA ALA A 171 -16.02 19.12 -7.07
C ALA A 171 -16.94 18.10 -7.74
N PHE A 172 -16.95 16.85 -7.27
CA PHE A 172 -17.85 15.81 -7.79
C PHE A 172 -19.33 16.21 -7.68
N GLU A 173 -19.77 16.68 -6.53
CA GLU A 173 -21.15 17.16 -6.32
C GLU A 173 -21.52 18.32 -7.26
N GLY A 174 -20.55 19.15 -7.64
CA GLY A 174 -20.76 20.29 -8.52
C GLY A 174 -21.02 19.95 -9.99
N PHE A 175 -20.56 18.80 -10.49
CA PHE A 175 -20.76 18.41 -11.90
C PHE A 175 -21.55 17.12 -12.11
N MET A 176 -21.68 16.28 -11.08
CA MET A 176 -22.50 15.08 -11.13
C MET A 176 -23.99 15.43 -10.95
N SER A 177 -24.86 14.60 -11.50
CA SER A 177 -26.27 14.62 -11.09
C SER A 177 -26.40 14.11 -9.64
N PRO A 178 -27.51 14.43 -8.95
CA PRO A 178 -27.75 13.92 -7.59
C PRO A 178 -27.71 12.38 -7.49
N ALA A 179 -28.18 11.68 -8.52
CA ALA A 179 -28.16 10.22 -8.59
C ALA A 179 -26.73 9.67 -8.69
N GLN A 180 -25.92 10.24 -9.60
CA GLN A 180 -24.51 9.87 -9.75
C GLN A 180 -23.71 10.16 -8.48
N TYR A 181 -23.94 11.30 -7.82
CA TYR A 181 -23.22 11.62 -6.58
C TYR A 181 -23.61 10.69 -5.43
N THR A 182 -24.90 10.34 -5.32
CA THR A 182 -25.36 9.34 -4.33
C THR A 182 -24.65 8.00 -4.55
N GLN A 183 -24.63 7.52 -5.80
CA GLN A 183 -23.95 6.27 -6.15
C GLN A 183 -22.44 6.35 -5.87
N TYR A 184 -21.80 7.49 -6.13
CA TYR A 184 -20.40 7.72 -5.79
C TYR A 184 -20.14 7.54 -4.29
N VAL A 185 -20.98 8.10 -3.42
CA VAL A 185 -20.83 7.99 -1.96
C VAL A 185 -20.98 6.53 -1.49
N GLU A 186 -21.92 5.79 -2.06
CA GLU A 186 -22.12 4.36 -1.78
C GLU A 186 -20.88 3.55 -2.18
N LEU A 187 -20.42 3.71 -3.43
CA LEU A 187 -19.24 2.99 -3.93
C LEU A 187 -17.97 3.40 -3.18
N ALA A 188 -17.79 4.68 -2.85
CA ALA A 188 -16.64 5.15 -2.07
C ALA A 188 -16.61 4.50 -0.67
N THR A 189 -17.79 4.24 -0.09
CA THR A 189 -17.91 3.52 1.18
C THR A 189 -17.56 2.04 1.02
N GLU A 190 -18.07 1.40 -0.03
CA GLU A 190 -17.79 -0.01 -0.37
C GLU A 190 -16.31 -0.27 -0.59
N TYR A 191 -15.65 0.59 -1.38
CA TYR A 191 -14.23 0.53 -1.67
C TYR A 191 -13.33 1.12 -0.58
N ASN A 192 -13.89 1.50 0.57
CA ASN A 192 -13.18 2.08 1.72
C ASN A 192 -12.27 3.27 1.39
N ILE A 193 -12.70 4.14 0.46
CA ILE A 193 -11.94 5.34 0.07
C ILE A 193 -11.70 6.21 1.30
N GLY A 194 -10.44 6.61 1.52
CA GLY A 194 -10.05 7.49 2.62
C GLY A 194 -10.05 6.87 4.00
N LYS A 195 -10.24 5.56 4.11
CA LYS A 195 -9.96 4.82 5.34
C LYS A 195 -8.53 4.28 5.23
N SER A 196 -7.72 4.52 6.25
CA SER A 196 -6.42 3.85 6.37
C SER A 196 -6.65 2.34 6.34
N GLU A 197 -6.06 1.62 5.37
CA GLU A 197 -6.01 0.15 5.38
C GLU A 197 -4.93 -0.37 6.35
N HIS A 198 -4.37 0.52 7.18
CA HIS A 198 -3.35 0.26 8.20
C HIS A 198 -3.89 0.62 9.58
#